data_AF-X7YKZ7-F1
#
_entry.id   AF-X7YKZ7-F1
#
_cell.length_a   1.000
_cell.length_b   1.000
_cell.length_c   1.000
_cell.angle_alpha   90.00
_cell.angle_beta   90.00
_cell.angle_gamma   90.00
#
_symmetry.space_group_name_H-M   'P 1'
#
loop_
_entity.id
_entity.type
_entity.pdbx_description
1 polymer ?
#
loop_
_entity_poly.entity_id
_entity_poly.type
_entity_poly.pdbx_seq_one_letter_code
_entity_poly.pdbx_strand_id
1 'polypeptide(L)'
;MSVPIIDEAAKVFADPTAYTDEPRLHAALSHLRAHAPVSLVDCPPYRPFWAITKHADIMEIERDNNLWINEPRPLLQTAQNDDIARAQLEAGMGLRTLIHMDDPQHRVVRAIGADWFRPKAMRALKVRVDELAKIYVDKMMAAGGECDFVQEVAVNYPLYVIMSLLGLPESDFPRMLKLTQELFGGDDAEFKRGNTPKNSSRYCSTSSAISTLLPRLGASTQPRIWRRRLPTPAWMANRCRTSRPRRTT
;
A
#
# COMPACT_ATOMS: atom_id res chain seq x y z
N MET A 1 -23.79 29.97 -6.55
CA MET A 1 -22.65 29.13 -6.17
C MET A 1 -22.07 29.73 -4.90
N SER A 2 -21.98 28.98 -3.81
CA SER A 2 -21.32 29.45 -2.59
C SER A 2 -19.82 29.55 -2.82
N VAL A 3 -19.19 30.61 -2.32
CA VAL A 3 -17.74 30.78 -2.37
C VAL A 3 -17.09 29.71 -1.47
N PRO A 4 -16.06 28.98 -1.94
CA PRO A 4 -15.31 28.05 -1.11
C PRO A 4 -14.75 28.73 0.15
N ILE A 5 -14.87 28.06 1.30
CA ILE A 5 -14.14 28.48 2.50
C ILE A 5 -12.67 28.11 2.28
N ILE A 6 -11.78 29.09 2.48
CA ILE A 6 -10.32 28.91 2.41
C ILE A 6 -9.77 29.35 3.77
N ASP A 7 -9.05 28.45 4.43
CA ASP A 7 -8.43 28.71 5.73
C ASP A 7 -6.94 28.32 5.68
N GLU A 8 -6.08 29.24 6.10
CA GLU A 8 -4.63 29.05 6.07
C GLU A 8 -4.15 27.86 6.91
N ALA A 9 -4.88 27.52 7.99
CA ALA A 9 -4.56 26.36 8.79
C ALA A 9 -4.64 25.05 7.99
N ALA A 10 -5.42 25.00 6.91
CA ALA A 10 -5.56 23.81 6.07
C ALA A 10 -4.29 23.51 5.23
N LYS A 11 -3.37 24.46 5.09
CA LYS A 11 -2.09 24.23 4.38
C LYS A 11 -1.19 23.22 5.07
N VAL A 12 -1.39 22.93 6.36
CA VAL A 12 -0.62 21.89 7.07
C VAL A 12 -0.75 20.51 6.41
N PHE A 13 -1.85 20.22 5.72
CA PHE A 13 -2.03 18.96 5.01
C PHE A 13 -1.10 18.82 3.80
N ALA A 14 -0.68 19.93 3.20
CA ALA A 14 0.22 19.99 2.05
C ALA A 14 1.69 20.22 2.43
N ASP A 15 2.00 20.42 3.72
CA ASP A 15 3.36 20.66 4.22
C ASP A 15 3.88 19.42 4.95
N PRO A 16 4.81 18.64 4.35
CA PRO A 16 5.39 17.46 4.99
C PRO A 16 6.04 17.75 6.35
N THR A 17 6.56 18.96 6.57
CA THR A 17 7.21 19.34 7.84
C THR A 17 6.21 19.49 8.98
N ALA A 18 4.93 19.73 8.69
CA ALA A 18 3.89 19.77 9.71
C ALA A 18 3.72 18.41 10.41
N TYR A 19 4.00 17.30 9.72
CA TYR A 19 3.92 15.95 10.31
C TYR A 19 5.11 15.63 11.24
N THR A 20 6.15 16.48 11.25
CA THR A 20 7.26 16.42 12.22
C THR A 20 7.07 17.37 13.40
N ASP A 21 6.01 18.19 13.38
CA ASP A 21 5.67 19.17 14.41
C ASP A 21 4.23 18.91 14.90
N GLU A 22 4.11 17.97 15.83
CA GLU A 22 2.83 17.52 16.39
C GLU A 22 2.01 18.69 16.97
N PRO A 23 2.57 19.60 17.80
CA PRO A 23 1.82 20.76 18.29
C PRO A 23 1.23 21.63 17.17
N ARG A 24 2.00 21.94 16.13
CA ARG A 24 1.54 22.73 14.98
C ARG A 24 0.41 22.04 14.24
N LEU A 25 0.56 20.75 13.94
CA LEU A 25 -0.46 19.95 13.24
C LEU A 25 -1.76 19.89 14.04
N HIS A 26 -1.67 19.58 15.34
CA HIS A 26 -2.85 19.41 16.19
C HIS A 26 -3.57 20.74 16.47
N ALA A 27 -2.84 21.86 16.57
CA ALA A 27 -3.44 23.19 16.68
C ALA A 27 -4.26 23.53 15.41
N ALA A 28 -3.69 23.32 14.22
CA ALA A 28 -4.36 23.56 12.95
C ALA A 28 -5.61 22.68 12.79
N LEU A 29 -5.50 21.38 13.07
CA LEU A 29 -6.63 20.45 13.05
C LEU A 29 -7.76 20.85 14.01
N SER A 30 -7.42 21.37 15.19
CA SER A 30 -8.41 21.82 16.18
C SER A 30 -9.13 23.08 15.72
N HIS A 31 -8.39 24.04 15.15
CA HIS A 31 -8.95 25.25 14.55
C HIS A 31 -9.91 24.92 13.40
N LEU A 32 -9.49 24.09 12.44
CA LEU A 32 -10.30 23.71 11.29
C LEU A 32 -11.60 23.02 11.72
N ARG A 33 -11.53 22.09 12.67
CA ARG A 33 -12.75 21.47 13.22
C ARG A 33 -13.68 22.49 13.87
N ALA A 34 -13.18 23.54 14.50
CA ALA A 34 -14.03 24.52 15.18
C ALA A 34 -14.63 25.55 14.21
N HIS A 35 -13.88 25.97 13.19
CA HIS A 35 -14.19 27.19 12.43
C HIS A 35 -14.37 26.96 10.93
N ALA A 36 -13.67 26.00 10.33
CA ALA A 36 -13.64 25.78 8.89
C ALA A 36 -13.51 24.29 8.53
N PRO A 37 -14.51 23.45 8.90
CA PRO A 37 -14.37 22.00 8.88
C PRO A 37 -14.22 21.38 7.49
N VAL A 38 -14.70 22.12 6.47
CA VAL A 38 -14.53 21.86 5.05
C VAL A 38 -13.84 23.09 4.45
N SER A 39 -12.57 22.94 4.08
CA SER A 39 -11.74 24.03 3.56
C SER A 39 -11.07 23.64 2.25
N LEU A 40 -11.12 24.51 1.24
CA LEU A 40 -10.35 24.33 0.02
C LEU A 40 -8.88 24.64 0.29
N VAL A 41 -8.01 23.69 -0.01
CA VAL A 41 -6.56 23.83 0.03
C VAL A 41 -6.07 24.03 -1.39
N ASP A 42 -5.59 25.24 -1.68
CA ASP A 42 -4.88 25.56 -2.91
C ASP A 42 -3.41 25.90 -2.56
N CYS A 43 -2.56 24.89 -2.67
CA CYS A 43 -1.15 24.97 -2.28
C CYS A 43 -0.28 24.22 -3.29
N PRO A 44 0.37 24.92 -4.24
CA PRO A 44 1.38 24.30 -5.09
C PRO A 44 2.48 23.61 -4.26
N PRO A 45 3.05 22.49 -4.74
CA PRO A 45 2.90 21.90 -6.08
C PRO A 45 1.75 20.90 -6.20
N TYR A 46 0.84 20.83 -5.22
CA TYR A 46 -0.32 19.95 -5.26
C TYR A 46 -1.43 20.56 -6.13
N ARG A 47 -2.25 19.70 -6.74
CA ARG A 47 -3.53 20.14 -7.30
C ARG A 47 -4.48 20.51 -6.14
N PRO A 48 -5.36 21.50 -6.27
CA PRO A 48 -6.29 21.86 -5.20
C PRO A 48 -7.12 20.67 -4.72
N PHE A 49 -7.37 20.61 -3.41
CA PHE A 49 -8.14 19.56 -2.76
C PHE A 49 -8.92 20.09 -1.55
N TRP A 50 -9.91 19.34 -1.09
CA TRP A 50 -10.70 19.72 0.08
C TRP A 50 -10.13 19.05 1.34
N ALA A 51 -9.85 19.86 2.36
CA ALA A 51 -9.59 19.37 3.71
C ALA A 51 -10.91 19.13 4.43
N ILE A 52 -11.17 17.87 4.78
CA ILE A 52 -12.35 17.44 5.54
C ILE A 52 -11.88 17.01 6.92
N THR A 53 -12.32 17.71 7.97
CA THR A 53 -11.72 17.55 9.31
C THR A 53 -12.68 17.02 10.38
N LYS A 54 -13.97 16.85 10.04
CA LYS A 54 -14.97 16.25 10.93
C LYS A 54 -15.14 14.78 10.63
N HIS A 55 -15.17 13.98 11.70
CA HIS A 55 -15.42 12.55 11.62
C HIS A 55 -16.74 12.22 10.90
N ALA A 56 -17.82 12.97 11.15
CA ALA A 56 -19.12 12.73 10.53
C ALA A 56 -19.04 12.85 8.99
N ASP A 57 -18.43 13.93 8.50
CA ASP A 57 -18.26 14.21 7.07
C ASP A 57 -17.35 13.16 6.40
N ILE A 58 -16.26 12.77 7.05
CA ILE A 58 -15.37 11.69 6.56
C ILE A 58 -16.17 10.38 6.42
N MET A 59 -16.95 10.01 7.43
CA MET A 59 -17.75 8.79 7.40
C MET A 59 -18.90 8.84 6.40
N GLU A 60 -19.41 10.04 6.06
CA GLU A 60 -20.39 10.21 4.99
C GLU A 60 -19.75 9.97 3.63
N ILE A 61 -18.59 10.60 3.37
CA ILE A 61 -17.81 10.43 2.14
C ILE A 61 -17.43 8.95 1.92
N GLU A 62 -16.85 8.31 2.93
CA GLU A 62 -16.39 6.91 2.87
C GLU A 62 -17.53 5.89 2.66
N ARG A 63 -18.79 6.26 2.94
CA ARG A 63 -19.95 5.38 2.75
C ARG A 63 -20.54 5.47 1.35
N ASP A 64 -20.41 6.61 0.67
CA ASP A 64 -20.92 6.82 -0.68
C ASP A 64 -19.81 6.70 -1.72
N ASN A 65 -19.34 5.47 -1.91
CA ASN A 65 -18.30 5.14 -2.88
C ASN A 65 -18.77 5.16 -4.35
N ASN A 66 -20.04 5.50 -4.61
CA ASN A 66 -20.53 5.78 -5.97
C ASN A 66 -20.31 7.24 -6.33
N LEU A 67 -20.51 8.15 -5.37
CA LEU A 67 -20.26 9.58 -5.53
C LEU A 67 -18.78 9.91 -5.34
N TRP A 68 -18.16 9.37 -4.28
CA TRP A 68 -16.78 9.61 -3.90
C TRP A 68 -15.91 8.44 -4.34
N ILE A 69 -15.41 8.54 -5.56
CA ILE A 69 -14.52 7.55 -6.18
C ILE A 69 -13.06 7.77 -5.77
N ASN A 70 -12.26 6.70 -5.81
CA ASN A 70 -10.84 6.70 -5.50
C ASN A 70 -10.00 7.18 -6.69
N GLU A 71 -10.33 6.72 -7.89
CA GLU A 71 -9.61 7.16 -9.10
C GLU A 71 -10.05 8.56 -9.52
N PRO A 72 -9.17 9.38 -10.12
CA PRO A 72 -7.78 9.09 -10.52
C PRO A 72 -6.72 9.38 -9.45
N ARG A 73 -7.09 9.92 -8.28
CA ARG A 73 -6.14 10.44 -7.27
C ARG A 73 -6.47 9.95 -5.86
N PRO A 74 -6.19 8.67 -5.53
CA PRO A 74 -6.50 8.10 -4.22
C PRO A 74 -5.53 8.54 -3.12
N LEU A 75 -4.40 9.14 -3.48
CA LEU A 75 -3.36 9.60 -2.57
C LEU A 75 -3.02 11.05 -2.88
N LEU A 76 -2.71 11.84 -1.85
CA LEU A 76 -2.22 13.19 -2.05
C LEU A 76 -0.79 13.13 -2.60
N GLN A 77 -0.61 13.59 -3.84
CA GLN A 77 0.68 13.68 -4.51
C GLN A 77 0.82 15.03 -5.21
N THR A 78 2.06 15.42 -5.54
CA THR A 78 2.29 16.61 -6.36
C THR A 78 1.62 16.45 -7.72
N ALA A 79 1.22 17.56 -8.35
CA ALA A 79 0.58 17.53 -9.66
C ALA A 79 1.41 16.79 -10.73
N GLN A 80 2.74 16.90 -10.64
CA GLN A 80 3.68 16.19 -11.51
C GLN A 80 3.63 14.68 -11.28
N ASN A 81 3.61 14.22 -10.03
CA ASN A 81 3.55 12.79 -9.71
C ASN A 81 2.21 12.18 -10.11
N ASP A 82 1.10 12.90 -9.94
CA ASP A 82 -0.21 12.51 -10.47
C ASP A 82 -0.15 12.26 -11.98
N ASP A 83 0.49 13.16 -12.73
CA ASP A 83 0.59 13.07 -14.18
C ASP A 83 1.48 11.91 -14.63
N ILE A 84 2.59 11.66 -13.91
CA ILE A 84 3.47 10.50 -14.15
C ILE A 84 2.73 9.19 -13.85
N ALA A 85 2.03 9.11 -12.72
CA ALA A 85 1.29 7.91 -12.32
C ALA A 85 0.19 7.57 -13.34
N ARG A 86 -0.56 8.57 -13.81
CA ARG A 86 -1.54 8.41 -14.88
C ARG A 86 -0.91 7.89 -16.17
N ALA A 87 0.17 8.51 -16.63
CA ALA A 87 0.87 8.09 -17.85
C ALA A 87 1.42 6.64 -17.75
N GLN A 88 1.93 6.25 -16.58
CA GLN A 88 2.37 4.87 -16.33
C GLN A 88 1.23 3.87 -16.39
N LEU A 89 0.06 4.21 -15.82
CA LEU A 89 -1.14 3.37 -15.89
C LEU A 89 -1.62 3.20 -17.33
N GLU A 90 -1.69 4.29 -18.10
CA GLU A 90 -2.05 4.26 -19.53
C GLU A 90 -1.07 3.43 -20.37
N ALA A 91 0.22 3.47 -20.03
CA ALA A 91 1.26 2.65 -20.66
C ALA A 91 1.30 1.19 -20.16
N GLY A 92 0.42 0.79 -19.22
CA GLY A 92 0.38 -0.55 -18.65
C GLY A 92 1.57 -0.88 -17.72
N MET A 93 2.32 0.13 -17.29
CA MET A 93 3.47 0.00 -16.38
C MET A 93 3.13 0.38 -14.93
N GLY A 94 2.00 1.06 -14.71
CA GLY A 94 1.57 1.51 -13.39
C GLY A 94 1.09 0.35 -12.51
N LEU A 95 1.37 0.43 -11.21
CA LEU A 95 0.83 -0.49 -10.23
C LEU A 95 -0.57 -0.03 -9.81
N ARG A 96 -1.59 -0.86 -10.05
CA ARG A 96 -2.95 -0.63 -9.56
C ARG A 96 -3.30 -1.66 -8.50
N THR A 97 -3.23 -1.26 -7.23
CA THR A 97 -3.66 -2.09 -6.09
C THR A 97 -5.13 -1.81 -5.73
N LEU A 98 -5.67 -2.52 -4.73
CA LEU A 98 -7.07 -2.43 -4.35
C LEU A 98 -7.52 -1.00 -3.98
N ILE A 99 -6.63 -0.18 -3.37
CA ILE A 99 -6.94 1.21 -2.99
C ILE A 99 -7.10 2.16 -4.19
N HIS A 100 -6.70 1.73 -5.38
CA HIS A 100 -6.74 2.53 -6.62
C HIS A 100 -7.92 2.13 -7.53
N MET A 101 -8.89 1.39 -6.99
CA MET A 101 -9.98 0.80 -7.76
C MET A 101 -11.31 1.22 -7.18
N ASP A 102 -12.26 1.48 -8.08
CA ASP A 102 -13.66 1.67 -7.75
C ASP A 102 -14.52 0.49 -8.24
N ASP A 103 -15.79 0.47 -7.85
CA ASP A 103 -16.71 -0.56 -8.29
C ASP A 103 -17.02 -0.44 -9.80
N PRO A 104 -17.25 -1.58 -10.49
CA PRO A 104 -17.39 -2.94 -9.97
C PRO A 104 -16.06 -3.69 -9.78
N GLN A 105 -14.94 -3.15 -10.26
CA GLN A 105 -13.66 -3.86 -10.27
C GLN A 105 -13.11 -4.06 -8.85
N HIS A 106 -13.25 -3.04 -7.99
CA HIS A 106 -12.85 -3.12 -6.59
C HIS A 106 -13.50 -4.33 -5.89
N ARG A 107 -14.81 -4.52 -6.01
CA ARG A 107 -15.51 -5.70 -5.45
C ARG A 107 -14.93 -7.03 -5.95
N VAL A 108 -14.63 -7.14 -7.24
CA VAL A 108 -14.07 -8.37 -7.83
C VAL A 108 -12.68 -8.67 -7.25
N VAL A 109 -11.79 -7.67 -7.21
CA VAL A 109 -10.42 -7.86 -6.69
C VAL A 109 -10.42 -8.09 -5.19
N ARG A 110 -11.26 -7.36 -4.43
CA ARG A 110 -11.41 -7.55 -2.98
C ARG A 110 -11.84 -8.97 -2.61
N ALA A 111 -12.70 -9.58 -3.41
CA ALA A 111 -13.19 -10.93 -3.17
C ALA A 111 -12.09 -11.99 -3.23
N ILE A 112 -11.00 -11.75 -3.97
CA ILE A 112 -9.87 -12.71 -4.11
C ILE A 112 -9.19 -12.94 -2.75
N GLY A 113 -8.97 -11.89 -1.97
CA GLY A 113 -8.29 -11.96 -0.67
C GLY A 113 -9.23 -12.08 0.54
N ALA A 114 -10.54 -11.95 0.34
CA ALA A 114 -11.51 -11.83 1.44
C ALA A 114 -11.47 -13.03 2.42
N ASP A 115 -11.26 -14.24 1.92
CA ASP A 115 -11.20 -15.45 2.73
C ASP A 115 -10.04 -15.45 3.74
N TRP A 116 -8.93 -14.78 3.42
CA TRP A 116 -7.78 -14.67 4.31
C TRP A 116 -8.08 -13.84 5.56
N PHE A 117 -9.06 -12.94 5.49
CA PHE A 117 -9.43 -12.04 6.59
C PHE A 117 -10.73 -12.47 7.30
N ARG A 118 -11.29 -13.65 6.99
CA ARG A 118 -12.49 -14.14 7.68
C ARG A 118 -12.19 -14.48 9.15
N PRO A 119 -13.19 -14.40 10.05
CA PRO A 119 -12.97 -14.63 11.48
C PRO A 119 -12.23 -15.93 11.83
N LYS A 120 -12.47 -17.01 11.08
CA LYS A 120 -11.77 -18.29 11.27
C LYS A 120 -10.27 -18.18 10.94
N ALA A 121 -9.92 -17.55 9.82
CA ALA A 121 -8.53 -17.34 9.42
C ALA A 121 -7.82 -16.38 10.39
N MET A 122 -8.49 -15.31 10.80
CA MET A 122 -7.95 -14.37 11.79
C MET A 122 -7.70 -15.01 13.16
N ARG A 123 -8.56 -15.92 13.63
CA ARG A 123 -8.30 -16.69 14.85
C ARG A 123 -7.07 -17.59 14.73
N ALA A 124 -6.85 -18.21 13.57
CA ALA A 124 -5.64 -19.01 13.33
C ALA A 124 -4.39 -18.12 13.28
N LEU A 125 -4.46 -16.96 12.61
CA LEU A 125 -3.37 -15.99 12.58
C LEU A 125 -3.05 -15.46 13.98
N LYS A 126 -4.06 -15.23 14.84
CA LYS A 126 -3.89 -14.73 16.20
C LYS A 126 -2.89 -15.57 17.00
N VAL A 127 -2.96 -16.90 16.90
CA VAL A 127 -2.02 -17.79 17.60
C VAL A 127 -0.57 -17.42 17.24
N ARG A 128 -0.30 -17.24 15.94
CA ARG A 128 1.01 -16.85 15.45
C ARG A 128 1.40 -15.42 15.86
N VAL A 129 0.45 -14.49 15.86
CA VAL A 129 0.63 -13.10 16.29
C VAL A 129 1.00 -13.04 17.78
N ASP A 130 0.39 -13.86 18.62
CA ASP A 130 0.67 -13.96 20.06
C ASP A 130 2.07 -14.56 20.31
N GLU A 131 2.44 -15.61 19.58
CA GLU A 131 3.80 -16.19 19.62
C GLU A 131 4.86 -15.15 19.25
N LEU A 132 4.66 -14.44 18.12
CA LEU A 132 5.56 -13.39 17.68
C LEU A 132 5.66 -12.28 18.72
N ALA A 133 4.54 -11.84 19.29
CA ALA A 133 4.53 -10.80 20.31
C ALA A 133 5.35 -11.23 21.53
N LYS A 134 5.18 -12.48 22.00
CA LYS A 134 5.99 -13.02 23.09
C LYS A 134 7.48 -13.02 22.75
N ILE A 135 7.87 -13.46 21.55
CA ILE A 135 9.27 -13.46 21.11
C ILE A 135 9.88 -12.04 21.17
N TYR A 136 9.15 -11.02 20.70
CA TYR A 136 9.65 -9.64 20.70
C TYR A 136 9.72 -9.05 22.11
N VAL A 137 8.75 -9.34 22.97
CA VAL A 137 8.80 -8.95 24.39
C VAL A 137 9.97 -9.62 25.11
N ASP A 138 10.19 -10.91 24.89
CA ASP A 138 11.31 -11.65 25.47
C ASP A 138 12.67 -11.08 24.99
N LYS A 139 12.78 -10.67 23.71
CA LYS A 139 13.97 -9.98 23.18
C LYS A 139 14.21 -8.63 23.85
N MET A 140 13.16 -7.82 24.02
CA MET A 140 13.27 -6.53 24.71
C MET A 140 13.72 -6.70 26.16
N MET A 141 13.17 -7.68 26.88
CA MET A 141 13.58 -7.96 28.27
C MET A 141 15.05 -8.38 28.36
N ALA A 142 15.57 -9.09 27.35
CA ALA A 142 16.95 -9.52 27.30
C ALA A 142 17.96 -8.40 26.93
N ALA A 143 17.49 -7.28 26.35
CA ALA A 143 18.34 -6.18 25.87
C ALA A 143 18.95 -5.32 26.99
N GLY A 144 18.54 -5.51 28.25
CA GLY A 144 19.20 -4.88 29.40
C GLY A 144 18.65 -3.50 29.81
N GLY A 145 17.41 -3.18 29.43
CA GLY A 145 16.65 -2.03 29.95
C GLY A 145 16.46 -0.87 28.97
N GLU A 146 17.24 -0.81 27.89
CA GLU A 146 17.10 0.17 26.80
C GLU A 146 17.12 -0.56 25.45
N CYS A 147 16.27 -0.12 24.51
CA CYS A 147 16.24 -0.63 23.14
C CYS A 147 15.72 0.45 22.18
N ASP A 148 16.19 0.44 20.93
CA ASP A 148 15.54 1.18 19.86
C ASP A 148 14.27 0.44 19.45
N PHE A 149 13.14 0.84 20.01
CA PHE A 149 11.87 0.15 19.77
C PHE A 149 11.48 0.13 18.29
N VAL A 150 11.86 1.15 17.51
CA VAL A 150 11.51 1.21 16.09
C VAL A 150 12.31 0.15 15.33
N GLN A 151 13.64 0.18 15.46
CA GLN A 151 14.54 -0.71 14.71
C GLN A 151 14.48 -2.16 15.19
N GLU A 152 14.28 -2.36 16.48
CA GLU A 152 14.30 -3.69 17.07
C GLU A 152 12.93 -4.38 17.03
N VAL A 153 11.83 -3.63 17.10
CA VAL A 153 10.47 -4.19 17.24
C VAL A 153 9.52 -3.71 16.13
N ALA A 154 9.25 -2.41 16.05
CA ALA A 154 8.11 -1.87 15.31
C ALA A 154 8.19 -2.12 13.80
N VAL A 155 9.38 -2.09 13.20
CA VAL A 155 9.56 -2.41 11.77
C VAL A 155 9.54 -3.92 11.48
N ASN A 156 9.95 -4.74 12.45
CA ASN A 156 10.15 -6.16 12.24
C ASN A 156 8.89 -6.99 12.52
N TYR A 157 8.20 -6.70 13.63
CA TYR A 157 7.05 -7.48 14.08
C TYR A 157 5.91 -7.51 13.04
N PRO A 158 5.42 -6.37 12.50
CA PRO A 158 4.36 -6.39 11.49
C PRO A 158 4.77 -7.12 10.22
N LEU A 159 6.05 -7.09 9.86
CA LEU A 159 6.57 -7.79 8.70
C LEU A 159 6.50 -9.32 8.87
N TYR A 160 6.83 -9.85 10.06
CA TYR A 160 6.62 -11.27 10.34
C TYR A 160 5.15 -11.66 10.35
N VAL A 161 4.26 -10.79 10.83
CA VAL A 161 2.81 -11.02 10.79
C VAL A 161 2.32 -11.11 9.35
N ILE A 162 2.70 -10.19 8.47
CA ILE A 162 2.27 -10.24 7.06
C ILE A 162 2.89 -11.44 6.33
N MET A 163 4.15 -11.80 6.61
CA MET A 163 4.74 -13.01 6.06
C MET A 163 3.99 -14.27 6.50
N SER A 164 3.57 -14.34 7.76
CA SER A 164 2.76 -15.44 8.29
C SER A 164 1.40 -15.51 7.60
N LEU A 165 0.74 -14.37 7.37
CA LEU A 165 -0.52 -14.29 6.63
C LEU A 165 -0.37 -14.77 5.18
N LEU A 166 0.75 -14.43 4.52
CA LEU A 166 1.06 -14.82 3.15
C LEU A 166 1.61 -16.25 3.03
N GLY A 167 1.87 -16.93 4.16
CA GLY A 167 2.46 -18.27 4.18
C GLY A 167 3.93 -18.31 3.73
N LEU A 168 4.65 -17.20 3.87
CA LEU A 168 6.06 -17.10 3.50
C LEU A 168 6.96 -17.66 4.62
N PRO A 169 8.07 -18.33 4.28
CA PRO A 169 9.03 -18.79 5.27
C PRO A 169 9.79 -17.62 5.88
N GLU A 170 10.15 -17.73 7.16
CA GLU A 170 10.92 -16.69 7.87
C GLU A 170 12.27 -16.38 7.22
N SER A 171 12.87 -17.34 6.50
CA SER A 171 14.11 -17.14 5.75
C SER A 171 14.03 -16.04 4.70
N ASP A 172 12.83 -15.70 4.22
CA ASP A 172 12.62 -14.63 3.24
C ASP A 172 12.59 -13.24 3.88
N PHE A 173 12.62 -13.14 5.22
CA PHE A 173 12.48 -11.87 5.95
C PHE A 173 13.43 -10.76 5.46
N PRO A 174 14.75 -10.99 5.30
CA PRO A 174 15.66 -9.93 4.85
C PRO A 174 15.30 -9.37 3.47
N ARG A 175 14.81 -10.25 2.58
CA ARG A 175 14.36 -9.85 1.24
C ARG A 175 13.05 -9.06 1.32
N MET A 176 12.10 -9.51 2.12
CA MET A 176 10.81 -8.84 2.29
C MET A 176 10.97 -7.46 2.94
N LEU A 177 11.86 -7.33 3.93
CA LEU A 177 12.16 -6.06 4.58
C LEU A 177 12.70 -5.05 3.58
N LYS A 178 13.71 -5.44 2.80
CA LYS A 178 14.26 -4.59 1.75
C LYS A 178 13.21 -4.14 0.73
N LEU A 179 12.39 -5.08 0.22
CA LEU A 179 11.39 -4.76 -0.80
C LEU A 179 10.29 -3.83 -0.27
N THR A 180 9.88 -4.00 0.98
CA THR A 180 8.84 -3.16 1.61
C THR A 180 9.35 -1.75 1.92
N GLN A 181 10.57 -1.62 2.45
CA GLN A 181 11.21 -0.32 2.66
C GLN A 181 11.40 0.45 1.34
N GLU A 182 11.84 -0.24 0.28
CA GLU A 182 12.00 0.39 -1.04
C GLU A 182 10.67 0.81 -1.68
N LEU A 183 9.54 0.23 -1.26
CA LEU A 183 8.21 0.58 -1.77
C LEU A 183 7.65 1.85 -1.10
N PHE A 184 7.90 2.05 0.20
CA PHE A 184 7.29 3.13 0.99
C PHE A 184 8.26 4.26 1.37
N GLY A 185 9.58 4.05 1.31
CA GLY A 185 10.59 5.04 1.71
C GLY A 185 11.03 6.01 0.61
N GLY A 186 10.28 6.13 -0.49
CA GLY A 186 10.70 6.84 -1.70
C GLY A 186 10.98 8.34 -1.52
N ASP A 187 10.28 9.00 -0.58
CA ASP A 187 10.38 10.45 -0.37
C ASP A 187 11.24 10.85 0.84
N ASP A 188 11.61 9.89 1.68
CA ASP A 188 12.49 10.08 2.83
C ASP A 188 13.97 10.08 2.41
N ALA A 189 14.74 11.10 2.80
CA ALA A 189 16.15 11.19 2.48
C ALA A 189 16.99 10.02 3.03
N GLU A 190 16.57 9.42 4.15
CA GLU A 190 17.23 8.28 4.79
C GLU A 190 16.96 6.96 4.05
N PHE A 191 15.78 6.81 3.44
CA PHE A 191 15.35 5.57 2.78
C PHE A 191 15.34 5.65 1.23
N LYS A 192 15.69 6.80 0.65
CA LYS A 192 15.80 6.99 -0.80
C LYS A 192 16.80 6.02 -1.44
N ARG A 193 16.40 5.40 -2.55
CA ARG A 193 17.34 4.70 -3.43
C ARG A 193 18.37 5.70 -3.96
N GLY A 194 19.65 5.40 -3.81
CA GLY A 194 20.72 6.13 -4.49
C GLY A 194 20.45 6.24 -5.99
N ASN A 195 20.43 7.46 -6.52
CA ASN A 195 20.22 7.76 -7.94
C ASN A 195 21.43 7.25 -8.75
N THR A 196 21.37 5.99 -9.17
CA THR A 196 22.26 5.47 -10.21
C THR A 196 21.45 5.12 -11.46
N PRO A 197 21.93 5.48 -12.67
CA PRO A 197 21.18 5.32 -13.92
C PRO A 197 20.84 3.86 -14.28
N LYS A 198 21.36 2.88 -13.53
CA LYS A 198 21.04 1.46 -13.64
C LYS A 198 19.68 1.07 -13.03
N ASN A 199 19.05 1.95 -12.25
CA ASN A 199 17.81 1.63 -11.50
C ASN A 199 16.50 2.01 -12.22
N SER A 200 16.52 2.87 -13.24
CA SER A 200 15.32 3.21 -14.02
C SER A 200 14.79 2.04 -14.86
N SER A 201 15.67 1.13 -15.29
CA SER A 201 15.32 -0.08 -16.05
C SER A 201 14.73 -1.22 -15.18
N ARG A 202 14.79 -1.11 -13.85
CA ARG A 202 14.35 -2.18 -12.91
C ARG A 202 12.89 -2.13 -12.48
N TYR A 203 12.13 -1.10 -12.85
CA TYR A 203 10.67 -1.09 -12.70
C TYR A 203 10.03 -2.29 -13.43
N CYS A 204 10.58 -2.67 -14.59
CA CYS A 204 10.12 -3.83 -15.37
C CYS A 204 10.52 -5.19 -14.76
N SER A 205 11.64 -5.28 -14.05
CA SER A 205 12.14 -6.57 -13.52
C SER A 205 11.60 -6.95 -12.14
N THR A 206 11.09 -5.99 -11.35
CA THR A 206 10.50 -6.28 -10.03
C THR A 206 9.06 -6.83 -10.14
N SER A 207 8.28 -6.39 -11.13
CA SER A 207 7.02 -7.07 -11.50
C SER A 207 7.27 -8.53 -11.95
N SER A 208 8.42 -8.80 -12.58
CA SER A 208 8.82 -10.16 -12.96
C SER A 208 9.22 -11.02 -11.74
N ALA A 209 9.83 -10.41 -10.71
CA ALA A 209 10.25 -11.09 -9.48
C ALA A 209 9.08 -11.54 -8.58
N ILE A 210 7.99 -10.77 -8.55
CA ILE A 210 6.74 -11.16 -7.87
C ILE A 210 6.06 -12.30 -8.63
N SER A 211 6.09 -12.28 -9.96
CA SER A 211 5.58 -13.36 -10.82
C SER A 211 6.37 -14.67 -10.66
N THR A 212 7.66 -14.63 -10.30
CA THR A 212 8.48 -15.84 -10.09
C THR A 212 8.27 -16.51 -8.72
N LEU A 213 7.60 -15.85 -7.77
CA LEU A 213 7.23 -16.44 -6.46
C LEU A 213 5.91 -17.22 -6.51
N LEU A 214 5.00 -16.87 -7.43
CA LEU A 214 3.69 -17.52 -7.61
C LEU A 214 3.75 -19.02 -7.99
N PRO A 215 4.72 -19.52 -8.79
CA PRO A 215 4.80 -20.95 -9.10
C PRO A 215 5.32 -21.82 -7.95
N ARG A 216 6.05 -21.25 -6.98
CA ARG A 216 6.53 -21.99 -5.80
C ARG A 216 5.47 -22.15 -4.70
N LEU A 217 4.39 -21.37 -4.76
CA LEU A 217 3.25 -21.41 -3.81
C LEU A 217 2.38 -22.66 -3.92
N GLY A 218 2.59 -23.51 -4.95
CA GLY A 218 1.76 -24.70 -5.19
C GLY A 218 2.27 -26.03 -4.60
N ALA A 219 3.55 -26.13 -4.20
CA ALA A 219 4.18 -27.46 -4.10
C ALA A 219 4.50 -27.99 -2.70
N SER A 220 4.84 -27.19 -1.68
CA SER A 220 5.50 -27.79 -0.49
C SER A 220 4.93 -27.54 0.90
N THR A 221 3.90 -26.69 1.12
CA THR A 221 3.49 -26.40 2.52
C THR A 221 2.03 -25.96 2.72
N GLN A 222 1.08 -26.46 1.93
CA GLN A 222 -0.35 -26.26 2.25
C GLN A 222 -0.88 -27.34 3.20
N PRO A 223 -1.49 -26.98 4.35
CA PRO A 223 -2.24 -27.91 5.19
C PRO A 223 -3.30 -28.65 4.35
N ARG A 224 -3.47 -29.96 4.59
CA ARG A 224 -4.42 -30.85 3.87
C ARG A 224 -5.85 -30.29 3.72
N ILE A 225 -6.25 -29.32 4.52
CA ILE A 225 -7.58 -28.69 4.52
C ILE A 225 -7.86 -27.78 3.31
N TRP A 226 -6.83 -27.39 2.53
CA TRP A 226 -6.94 -26.38 1.47
C TRP A 226 -6.89 -26.93 0.01
N ARG A 227 -6.92 -28.26 -0.19
CA ARG A 227 -6.75 -28.89 -1.51
C ARG A 227 -7.98 -28.92 -2.43
N ARG A 228 -9.14 -28.39 -2.04
CA ARG A 228 -10.35 -28.43 -2.89
C ARG A 228 -10.87 -27.02 -3.18
N ARG A 229 -10.93 -26.70 -4.48
CA ARG A 229 -11.49 -25.49 -5.13
C ARG A 229 -10.49 -24.36 -5.42
N LEU A 230 -9.70 -24.55 -6.47
CA LEU A 230 -9.39 -23.45 -7.39
C LEU A 230 -9.65 -23.95 -8.82
N PRO A 231 -10.59 -23.36 -9.57
CA PRO A 231 -10.69 -23.60 -11.01
C PRO A 231 -9.50 -22.92 -11.71
N THR A 232 -8.87 -23.65 -12.63
CA THR A 232 -7.79 -23.15 -13.48
C THR A 232 -8.29 -21.93 -14.30
N PRO A 233 -7.65 -20.75 -14.24
CA PRO A 233 -8.04 -19.62 -15.06
C PRO A 233 -7.72 -19.88 -16.55
N ALA A 234 -8.73 -19.81 -17.41
CA ALA A 234 -8.65 -20.04 -18.86
C ALA A 234 -7.79 -19.01 -19.65
N TRP A 235 -7.13 -18.07 -18.97
CA TRP A 235 -6.32 -17.02 -19.62
C TRP A 235 -4.88 -17.43 -19.94
N MET A 236 -4.44 -18.62 -19.52
CA MET A 236 -3.10 -19.16 -19.83
C MET A 236 -2.99 -19.85 -21.21
N ALA A 237 -4.07 -19.98 -21.97
CA ALA A 237 -4.08 -20.83 -23.18
C ALA A 237 -3.73 -20.13 -24.51
N ASN A 238 -3.41 -18.82 -24.54
CA ASN A 238 -3.35 -18.09 -25.82
C ASN A 238 -2.09 -17.26 -26.09
N ARG A 239 -0.90 -17.79 -25.77
CA ARG A 239 0.37 -17.27 -26.31
C ARG A 239 1.34 -18.40 -26.67
N CYS A 240 1.03 -19.11 -27.76
CA CYS A 240 2.03 -19.86 -28.55
C CYS A 240 1.49 -20.15 -29.96
N ARG A 241 1.39 -19.11 -30.79
CA ARG A 241 1.45 -19.25 -32.26
C ARG A 241 2.50 -18.28 -32.78
N THR A 242 3.74 -18.74 -32.79
CA THR A 242 4.84 -18.08 -33.48
C THR A 242 4.68 -18.28 -34.98
N SER A 243 4.65 -17.17 -35.71
CA SER A 243 4.74 -17.10 -37.17
C SER A 243 6.08 -17.68 -37.64
N ARG A 244 6.04 -18.78 -38.40
CA ARG A 244 7.20 -19.28 -39.17
C ARG A 244 7.49 -18.35 -40.36
N PRO A 245 8.76 -18.06 -40.70
CA PRO A 245 9.09 -17.34 -41.92
C PRO A 245 8.94 -18.26 -43.14
N ARG A 246 8.34 -17.75 -44.22
CA ARG A 246 8.30 -18.39 -45.54
C ARG A 246 9.73 -18.44 -46.11
N ARG A 247 10.21 -19.63 -46.47
CA ARG A 247 11.38 -19.79 -47.35
C ARG A 247 10.94 -19.61 -48.80
N THR A 248 11.67 -18.77 -49.51
CA THR A 248 11.67 -18.60 -50.97
C THR A 248 12.30 -19.81 -51.65
N THR A 249 11.56 -20.40 -52.57
CA THR A 249 12.00 -20.90 -53.90
C THR A 249 10.78 -20.82 -54.80
#